data_AF-A0A131XI51-F1
#
_entry.id   AF-A0A131XI51-F1
#
_cell.length_a   1.000
_cell.length_b   1.000
_cell.length_c   1.000
_cell.angle_alpha   90.00
_cell.angle_beta   90.00
_cell.angle_gamma   90.00
#
_symmetry.space_group_name_H-M   'P 1'
#
loop_
_entity.id
_entity.type
_entity.pdbx_description
1 polymer ?
#
loop_
_entity_poly.entity_id
_entity_poly.type
_entity_poly.pdbx_seq_one_letter_code
_entity_poly.pdbx_strand_id
1 'polypeptide(L)'
;MSDEAGFRCKKCRRTLFSSSHMVSSHGDPWSGHVAFSCPINKVDTVWYVRDESLPDWLSEQLDNGEWVKGKLYCPECRARLGSFDFVTGAKCDCGEFVLPPIHISKSRIDCDQVRKMASILENIVKPPVTQSVTNPGEMSAS
;
A
#
# COMPACT_ATOMS: atom_id res chain seq x y z
N MET A 1 15.71 0.30 8.86
CA MET A 1 14.70 -0.67 8.39
C MET A 1 13.51 0.15 7.95
N SER A 2 13.37 0.33 6.64
CA SER A 2 12.53 1.36 6.03
C SER A 2 11.05 1.14 6.31
N ASP A 3 10.32 2.24 6.50
CA ASP A 3 8.85 2.31 6.65
C ASP A 3 8.17 2.00 5.30
N GLU A 4 8.36 0.80 4.76
CA GLU A 4 7.85 0.38 3.46
C GLU A 4 6.40 -0.10 3.58
N ALA A 5 5.48 0.44 2.75
CA ALA A 5 4.08 0.06 2.77
C ALA A 5 3.85 -1.23 1.96
N GLY A 6 3.06 -2.15 2.50
CA GLY A 6 2.69 -3.40 1.84
C GLY A 6 1.35 -3.30 1.12
N PHE A 7 1.22 -3.88 -0.07
CA PHE A 7 -0.02 -3.89 -0.84
C PHE A 7 -0.55 -5.31 -0.98
N ARG A 8 -1.78 -5.54 -0.53
CA ARG A 8 -2.44 -6.85 -0.52
C ARG A 8 -3.68 -6.86 -1.38
N CYS A 9 -3.99 -8.00 -1.99
CA CYS A 9 -5.26 -8.18 -2.68
C CYS A 9 -6.42 -8.11 -1.67
N LYS A 10 -7.43 -7.28 -1.94
CA LYS A 10 -8.57 -7.13 -1.02
C LYS A 10 -9.42 -8.39 -0.89
N LYS A 11 -9.42 -9.26 -1.91
CA LYS A 11 -10.22 -10.50 -1.92
C LYS A 11 -9.58 -11.64 -1.13
N CYS A 12 -8.31 -11.94 -1.40
CA CYS A 12 -7.62 -13.09 -0.78
C CYS A 12 -6.54 -12.70 0.24
N ARG A 13 -6.30 -11.40 0.45
CA ARG A 13 -5.27 -10.85 1.34
C ARG A 13 -3.82 -11.29 1.03
N ARG A 14 -3.57 -11.92 -0.13
CA ARG A 14 -2.21 -12.20 -0.60
C ARG A 14 -1.45 -10.89 -0.85
N THR A 15 -0.24 -10.80 -0.34
CA THR A 15 0.70 -9.71 -0.64
C THR A 15 1.10 -9.75 -2.10
N LEU A 16 0.97 -8.61 -2.77
CA LEU A 16 1.23 -8.46 -4.19
C LEU A 16 2.57 -7.77 -4.45
N PHE A 17 2.83 -6.66 -3.75
CA PHE A 17 4.04 -5.86 -3.87
C PHE A 17 4.13 -4.86 -2.71
N SER A 18 5.20 -4.07 -2.72
CA SER A 18 5.47 -3.03 -1.73
C SER A 18 5.58 -1.65 -2.38
N SER A 19 5.67 -0.60 -1.56
CA SER A 19 5.72 0.79 -2.03
C SER A 19 6.88 1.13 -2.96
N SER A 20 7.95 0.32 -3.00
CA SER A 20 9.07 0.49 -3.93
C SER A 20 8.66 0.36 -5.40
N HIS A 21 7.59 -0.39 -5.68
CA HIS A 21 7.08 -0.62 -7.03
C HIS A 21 6.07 0.47 -7.46
N MET A 22 5.74 1.41 -6.58
CA MET A 22 4.67 2.37 -6.80
C MET A 22 5.18 3.75 -7.19
N VAL A 23 4.46 4.38 -8.11
CA VAL A 23 4.72 5.74 -8.58
C VAL A 23 3.46 6.58 -8.63
N SER A 24 3.62 7.91 -8.53
CA SER A 24 2.54 8.88 -8.62
C SER A 24 1.99 8.91 -10.05
N SER A 25 0.91 9.67 -10.28
CA SER A 25 0.43 9.95 -11.64
C SER A 25 1.47 10.66 -12.53
N HIS A 26 2.53 11.21 -11.95
CA HIS A 26 3.63 11.88 -12.65
C HIS A 26 4.93 11.06 -12.63
N GLY A 27 4.93 9.83 -12.08
CA GLY A 27 6.11 8.97 -12.02
C GLY A 27 6.96 9.13 -10.75
N ASP A 28 6.55 9.98 -9.80
CA ASP A 28 7.32 10.19 -8.56
C ASP A 28 7.26 8.97 -7.63
N PRO A 29 8.34 8.61 -6.93
CA PRO A 29 8.34 7.50 -5.98
C PRO A 29 7.35 7.70 -4.81
N TRP A 30 6.83 6.60 -4.27
CA TRP A 30 5.93 6.59 -3.11
C TRP A 30 6.43 7.43 -1.93
N SER A 31 5.70 8.51 -1.63
CA SER A 31 5.95 9.41 -0.48
C SER A 31 5.00 9.18 0.70
N GLY A 32 4.13 8.17 0.61
CA GLY A 32 3.09 7.90 1.61
C GLY A 32 1.68 8.14 1.10
N HIS A 33 0.71 7.99 2.00
CA HIS A 33 -0.72 8.11 1.67
C HIS A 33 -1.18 9.53 1.32
N VAL A 34 -0.41 10.55 1.68
CA VAL A 34 -0.76 11.98 1.55
C VAL A 34 0.10 12.59 0.44
N ALA A 35 -0.53 13.30 -0.49
CA ALA A 35 0.09 13.96 -1.64
C ALA A 35 0.66 13.05 -2.75
N PHE A 36 0.22 11.79 -2.84
CA PHE A 36 0.66 10.85 -3.88
C PHE A 36 -0.22 10.87 -5.14
N SER A 37 -0.65 12.05 -5.56
CA SER A 37 -1.45 12.24 -6.78
C SER A 37 -1.34 13.68 -7.28
N CYS A 38 -1.61 13.87 -8.57
CA CYS A 38 -1.67 15.20 -9.18
C CYS A 38 -2.74 16.08 -8.51
N PRO A 39 -2.42 17.30 -8.05
CA PRO A 39 -3.40 18.21 -7.45
C PRO A 39 -4.55 18.61 -8.37
N ILE A 40 -4.32 18.58 -9.69
CA ILE A 40 -5.31 18.93 -10.72
C ILE A 40 -6.23 17.74 -11.02
N ASN A 41 -5.75 16.51 -10.82
CA ASN A 41 -6.55 15.32 -11.05
C ASN A 41 -7.62 15.19 -9.95
N LYS A 42 -8.88 15.37 -10.35
CA LYS A 42 -10.01 15.34 -9.44
C LYS A 42 -10.40 13.91 -9.02
N VAL A 43 -9.88 12.89 -9.71
CA VAL A 43 -10.33 11.50 -9.57
C VAL A 43 -9.14 10.57 -9.31
N ASP A 44 -8.78 10.45 -8.03
CA ASP A 44 -7.66 9.64 -7.58
C ASP A 44 -8.08 8.19 -7.21
N THR A 45 -8.48 7.41 -8.21
CA THR A 45 -9.10 6.07 -8.03
C THR A 45 -8.17 4.89 -8.32
N VAL A 46 -6.99 5.16 -8.87
CA VAL A 46 -5.98 4.17 -9.24
C VAL A 46 -4.63 4.55 -8.68
N TRP A 47 -3.80 3.55 -8.47
CA TRP A 47 -2.37 3.68 -8.20
C TRP A 47 -1.59 3.27 -9.43
N TYR A 48 -0.42 3.88 -9.65
CA TYR A 48 0.45 3.52 -10.76
C TYR A 48 1.63 2.68 -10.30
N VAL A 49 2.09 1.80 -11.17
CA VAL A 49 3.23 0.90 -10.94
C VAL A 49 4.37 1.30 -11.87
N ARG A 50 5.59 1.29 -11.36
CA ARG A 50 6.81 1.54 -12.15
C ARG A 50 7.02 0.40 -13.14
N ASP A 51 7.34 0.72 -14.38
CA ASP A 51 7.69 -0.25 -15.42
C ASP A 51 9.11 -0.82 -15.30
N GLU A 52 10.05 -0.06 -14.73
CA GLU A 52 11.44 -0.51 -14.51
C GLU A 52 11.60 -1.53 -13.37
N SER A 53 10.68 -1.55 -12.41
CA SER A 53 10.74 -2.42 -11.22
C SER A 53 9.39 -3.06 -11.01
N LEU A 54 9.15 -4.14 -11.75
CA LEU A 54 7.92 -4.91 -11.70
C LEU A 54 8.07 -6.11 -10.74
N PRO A 55 7.04 -6.42 -9.94
CA PRO A 55 6.98 -7.68 -9.21
C PRO A 55 6.93 -8.86 -10.19
N ASP A 56 7.54 -10.00 -9.83
CA ASP A 56 7.63 -11.19 -10.69
C ASP A 56 6.27 -11.65 -11.27
N TRP A 57 5.21 -11.66 -10.45
CA TRP A 57 3.88 -12.07 -10.93
C TRP A 57 3.30 -11.12 -11.99
N LEU A 58 3.71 -9.85 -11.96
CA LEU A 58 3.25 -8.83 -12.88
C LEU A 58 4.02 -8.91 -14.19
N SER A 59 5.34 -9.08 -14.15
CA SER A 59 6.14 -9.34 -15.36
C SER A 59 5.67 -10.61 -16.06
N GLU A 60 5.44 -11.71 -15.32
CA GLU A 60 4.87 -12.93 -15.89
C GLU A 60 3.51 -12.70 -16.57
N GLN A 61 2.65 -11.82 -16.05
CA GLN A 61 1.37 -11.50 -16.69
C GLN A 61 1.51 -10.64 -17.94
N LEU A 62 2.49 -9.74 -17.98
CA LEU A 62 2.77 -8.92 -19.15
C LEU A 62 3.36 -9.78 -20.27
N ASP A 63 4.28 -10.69 -19.93
CA ASP A 63 4.96 -11.55 -20.90
C ASP A 63 4.03 -12.62 -21.50
N ASN A 64 3.10 -13.14 -20.71
CA ASN A 64 2.18 -14.21 -21.14
C ASN A 64 0.90 -13.69 -21.85
N GLY A 65 0.73 -12.37 -22.02
CA GLY A 65 -0.54 -11.75 -22.43
C GLY A 65 -0.51 -10.94 -23.74
N GLU A 66 -1.55 -10.13 -23.97
CA GLU A 66 -1.58 -9.07 -24.98
C GLU A 66 -0.59 -7.96 -24.54
N TRP A 67 0.67 -8.07 -24.94
CA TRP A 67 1.82 -7.23 -24.52
C TRP A 67 1.58 -5.71 -24.50
N VAL A 68 0.63 -5.24 -25.31
CA VAL A 68 0.39 -3.82 -25.53
C VAL A 68 -0.73 -3.24 -24.66
N LYS A 69 -1.75 -4.03 -24.30
CA LYS A 69 -2.89 -3.57 -23.51
C LYS A 69 -3.63 -4.75 -22.91
N GLY A 70 -3.97 -4.67 -21.63
CA GLY A 70 -4.63 -5.80 -20.97
C GLY A 70 -5.13 -5.52 -19.56
N LYS A 71 -5.62 -6.58 -18.92
CA LYS A 71 -6.16 -6.56 -17.56
C LYS A 71 -5.21 -7.30 -16.62
N LEU A 72 -5.09 -6.80 -15.39
CA LEU A 72 -4.28 -7.40 -14.35
C LEU A 72 -5.15 -8.20 -13.38
N TYR A 73 -4.68 -9.39 -13.02
CA TYR A 73 -5.38 -10.30 -12.12
C TYR A 73 -4.50 -10.74 -10.96
N CYS A 74 -5.11 -10.94 -9.81
CA CYS A 74 -4.40 -11.51 -8.67
C CYS A 74 -3.91 -12.92 -9.01
N PRO A 75 -2.61 -13.24 -8.76
CA PRO A 75 -2.05 -14.56 -9.09
C PRO A 75 -2.71 -15.71 -8.31
N GLU A 76 -3.28 -15.42 -7.14
CA GLU A 76 -3.93 -16.42 -6.28
C GLU A 76 -5.42 -16.62 -6.62
N CYS A 77 -6.21 -15.55 -6.49
CA CYS A 77 -7.67 -15.65 -6.53
C CYS A 77 -8.28 -15.20 -7.86
N ARG A 78 -7.44 -14.85 -8.83
CA ARG A 78 -7.80 -14.31 -10.15
C ARG A 78 -8.79 -13.14 -10.13
N ALA A 79 -8.89 -12.42 -9.00
CA ALA A 79 -9.66 -11.19 -8.93
C ALA A 79 -9.00 -10.11 -9.80
N ARG A 80 -9.80 -9.33 -10.52
CA ARG A 80 -9.30 -8.20 -11.30
C ARG A 80 -8.74 -7.12 -10.36
N LEU A 81 -7.47 -6.77 -10.56
CA LEU A 81 -6.75 -5.77 -9.79
C LEU A 81 -6.66 -4.43 -10.54
N GLY A 82 -6.45 -4.47 -11.85
CA GLY A 82 -6.15 -3.28 -12.63
C GLY A 82 -6.09 -3.55 -14.13
N SER A 83 -5.31 -2.73 -14.83
CA SER A 83 -5.06 -2.82 -16.27
C SER A 83 -3.72 -2.17 -16.63
N PHE A 84 -3.25 -2.47 -17.82
CA PHE A 84 -2.08 -1.82 -18.42
C PHE A 84 -2.39 -1.40 -19.86
N ASP A 85 -1.80 -0.30 -20.30
CA ASP A 85 -1.95 0.24 -21.66
C ASP A 85 -0.65 0.95 -22.07
N PHE A 86 0.16 0.29 -22.88
CA PHE A 86 1.44 0.82 -23.37
C PHE A 86 1.32 1.59 -24.70
N VAL A 87 0.13 1.62 -25.32
CA VAL A 87 -0.06 2.18 -26.66
C VAL A 87 -0.70 3.56 -26.62
N THR A 88 -1.70 3.74 -25.76
CA THR A 88 -2.56 4.93 -25.82
C THR A 88 -1.89 6.16 -25.21
N GLY A 89 -0.97 5.98 -24.25
CA GLY A 89 -0.22 7.09 -23.64
C GLY A 89 -1.13 8.17 -23.05
N ALA A 90 -2.05 7.78 -22.16
CA ALA A 90 -3.03 8.70 -21.58
C ALA A 90 -2.34 9.85 -20.84
N LYS A 91 -2.75 11.09 -21.10
CA LYS A 91 -2.23 12.26 -20.38
C LYS A 91 -2.95 12.44 -19.05
N CYS A 92 -2.21 12.94 -18.07
CA CYS A 92 -2.80 13.40 -16.82
C CYS A 92 -3.70 14.61 -17.09
N ASP A 93 -4.72 14.82 -16.26
CA ASP A 93 -5.64 15.96 -16.37
C ASP A 93 -4.93 17.33 -16.30
N CYS A 94 -3.70 17.39 -15.77
CA CYS A 94 -2.87 18.59 -15.81
C CYS A 94 -2.32 18.91 -17.20
N GLY A 95 -2.34 17.97 -18.15
CA GLY A 95 -1.85 18.12 -19.52
C GLY A 95 -0.33 18.01 -19.69
N GLU A 96 0.44 18.15 -18.60
CA GLU A 96 1.91 18.20 -18.61
C GLU A 96 2.58 16.82 -18.61
N PHE A 97 1.96 15.82 -17.98
CA PHE A 97 2.55 14.50 -17.79
C PHE A 97 1.76 13.40 -18.50
N VAL A 98 2.46 12.39 -19.00
CA VAL A 98 1.87 11.14 -19.46
C VAL A 98 1.74 10.20 -18.27
N LEU A 99 0.57 9.60 -18.09
CA LEU A 99 0.29 8.65 -17.02
C LEU A 99 1.11 7.37 -17.23
N PRO A 100 1.64 6.76 -16.15
CA PRO A 100 2.31 5.48 -16.26
C PRO A 100 1.37 4.42 -16.85
N PRO A 101 1.89 3.50 -17.68
CA PRO A 101 1.06 2.57 -18.47
C PRO A 101 0.34 1.54 -17.59
N ILE A 102 0.90 1.22 -16.42
CA ILE A 102 0.39 0.19 -15.52
C ILE A 102 -0.32 0.84 -14.34
N HIS A 103 -1.57 0.44 -14.11
CA HIS A 103 -2.35 0.96 -12.99
C HIS A 103 -3.18 -0.12 -12.29
N ILE A 104 -3.36 0.06 -10.98
CA ILE A 104 -4.09 -0.84 -10.08
C ILE A 104 -5.19 -0.04 -9.38
N SER A 105 -6.41 -0.60 -9.32
CA SER A 105 -7.53 0.08 -8.67
C SER A 105 -7.38 0.08 -7.16
N LYS A 106 -7.47 1.27 -6.54
CA LYS A 106 -7.42 1.43 -5.07
C LYS A 106 -8.51 0.63 -4.36
N SER A 107 -9.66 0.45 -5.00
CA SER A 107 -10.78 -0.31 -4.45
C SER A 107 -10.52 -1.82 -4.33
N ARG A 108 -9.50 -2.33 -5.03
CA ARG A 108 -9.18 -3.76 -5.17
C ARG A 108 -7.98 -4.23 -4.36
N ILE A 109 -7.23 -3.29 -3.78
CA ILE A 109 -6.06 -3.57 -2.95
C ILE A 109 -6.18 -2.87 -1.60
N ASP A 110 -5.59 -3.46 -0.57
CA ASP A 110 -5.40 -2.83 0.73
C ASP A 110 -3.95 -2.37 0.86
N CYS A 111 -3.76 -1.19 1.46
CA CYS A 111 -2.45 -0.62 1.76
C CYS A 111 -2.19 -0.73 3.26
N ASP A 112 -1.23 -1.56 3.63
CA ASP A 112 -0.75 -1.69 4.99
C ASP A 112 0.47 -0.79 5.17
N GLN A 113 0.20 0.45 5.56
CA GLN A 113 1.26 1.34 6.02
C GLN A 113 1.60 0.94 7.46
N VAL A 114 2.80 0.42 7.67
CA VAL A 114 3.29 0.09 9.01
C VAL A 114 3.43 1.40 9.78
N ARG A 115 2.43 1.74 10.59
CA ARG A 115 2.59 2.77 11.62
C ARG A 115 3.46 2.14 12.70
N LYS A 116 4.62 2.75 13.01
CA LYS A 116 5.47 2.30 14.11
C LYS A 116 4.60 2.17 15.37
N MET A 117 4.50 0.94 15.89
CA MET A 117 3.73 0.64 17.10
C MET A 117 4.15 1.57 18.25
N ALA A 118 5.43 1.96 18.32
CA ALA A 118 5.95 2.95 19.26
C ALA A 118 5.18 4.27 19.24
N SER A 119 4.91 4.85 18.06
CA SER A 119 4.17 6.11 17.92
C SER A 119 2.68 5.98 18.28
N ILE A 120 2.11 4.77 18.19
CA ILE A 120 0.73 4.51 18.66
C ILE A 120 0.72 4.42 20.19
N LEU A 121 1.71 3.73 20.79
CA LEU A 121 1.82 3.54 22.23
C LEU A 121 2.12 4.84 23.00
N GLU A 122 2.80 5.81 22.38
CA GLU A 122 3.06 7.14 22.97
C GLU A 122 1.78 7.90 23.34
N ASN A 123 0.68 7.66 22.62
CA ASN A 123 -0.60 8.35 22.81
C ASN A 123 -1.64 7.54 23.60
N ILE A 124 -1.31 6.31 24.02
CA ILE A 124 -2.20 5.48 24.83
C ILE A 124 -1.93 5.78 26.30
N VAL A 125 -2.92 6.39 26.98
CA VAL A 125 -2.89 6.61 28.43
C VAL A 125 -2.74 5.25 29.12
N LYS A 126 -1.59 5.04 29.76
CA LYS A 126 -1.37 3.83 30.58
C LYS A 126 -2.31 3.90 31.78
N PRO A 127 -3.07 2.83 32.09
CA PRO A 127 -3.87 2.79 33.32
C PRO A 127 -2.95 2.95 34.54
N PRO A 128 -3.41 3.63 35.60
CA PRO A 128 -2.62 3.80 36.82
C PRO A 128 -2.27 2.43 37.40
N VAL A 129 -0.98 2.22 37.69
CA VAL A 129 -0.49 1.01 38.35
C VAL A 129 -1.00 1.01 39.78
N THR A 130 -1.98 0.14 40.08
CA THR A 130 -2.45 -0.07 41.45
C THR A 130 -1.33 -0.74 42.24
N GLN A 131 -0.63 0.03 43.09
CA GLN A 131 0.34 -0.54 44.02
C GLN A 131 -0.42 -1.40 45.04
N SER A 132 -0.18 -2.72 45.00
CA SER A 132 -0.64 -3.63 46.04
C SER A 132 0.11 -3.31 47.34
N VAL A 133 -0.59 -2.66 48.28
CA VAL A 133 -0.11 -2.44 49.64
C VAL A 133 -0.01 -3.81 50.32
N THR A 134 1.20 -4.33 50.47
CA THR A 134 1.44 -5.46 51.37
C THR A 134 1.57 -4.90 52.79
N ASN A 135 0.53 -5.07 53.62
CA ASN A 135 0.60 -4.77 55.04
C ASN A 135 1.45 -5.85 55.77
N PRO A 136 2.49 -5.48 56.53
CA PRO A 136 3.11 -6.38 57.48
C PRO A 136 2.35 -6.28 58.81
N GLY A 137 1.62 -7.32 59.17
CA GLY A 137 0.90 -7.33 60.44
C GLY A 137 0.31 -8.69 60.79
N GLU A 138 1.14 -9.59 61.32
CA GLU A 138 0.67 -10.60 62.26
C GLU A 138 1.81 -10.98 63.22
N MET A 139 1.81 -10.34 64.38
CA MET A 139 2.40 -10.85 65.62
C MET A 139 1.50 -11.97 66.12
N SER A 140 2.06 -13.13 66.44
CA SER A 140 1.40 -14.10 67.33
C SER A 140 2.41 -14.71 68.29
N ALA A 141 1.97 -14.70 69.54
CA ALA A 141 2.67 -15.07 70.75
C ALA A 141 3.08 -16.55 70.81
N SER A 142 4.11 -16.83 71.58
CA SER A 142 4.25 -18.03 72.42
C SER A 142 5.11 -17.69 73.62
#